data_AF-A0A8S3T525-F1
#
_entry.id   AF-A0A8S3T525-F1
#
_cell.length_a   1.000
_cell.length_b   1.000
_cell.length_c   1.000
_cell.angle_alpha   90.00
_cell.angle_beta   90.00
_cell.angle_gamma   90.00
#
_symmetry.space_group_name_H-M   'P 1'
#
loop_
_entity.id
_entity.type
_entity.pdbx_description
1 polymer ?
#
loop_
_entity_poly.entity_id
_entity_poly.type
_entity_poly.pdbx_seq_one_letter_code
_entity_poly.pdbx_strand_id
1 'polypeptide(L)'
;MASGKHIPCGPCGFDDVIKDAGRWCTRCEEGLCDDCETAHRKSKSSRNHQVISIEDYRKIEHVSISQICEHHGENLEWFCKSHDEVLCVACVPSNHKACSDVIPISANSANARQSTALSDLEETINGTLRNVKQCIKNRESASNELKKQELEIKTMVHETRTNINGHLDKLQEKLLYELRSSSDTCKSKYIKILQKLKSTEEMLTKLREQTTHMKQFSSDIQVFLGTRQVTKRITHEIESIKSEIGAAKNYELTVSIHSLIKKLANDVQDFGKLMVSESATNLDFRDKKIDQAQFDIDISKSRNISDIQLQLSHSFQIKRESDIYISGCVILPNGNLVMANATEENLLIEYSDTGEHIRDIQVSGQPYAIDVIDRDRIVVTYGDATFIEIIHSNTFNVEMKISLQKKKLGSISRGWETLRSTRGQCTSPGFIWKKHKHNKNSIL
;
A
#
# COMPACT_ATOMS: atom_id res chain seq x y z
N MET A 1 -18.90 -33.45 7.25
CA MET A 1 -19.07 -34.51 6.24
C MET A 1 -20.57 -34.68 6.04
N ALA A 2 -21.13 -34.06 5.00
CA ALA A 2 -22.55 -34.18 4.69
C ALA A 2 -22.76 -35.51 3.94
N SER A 3 -23.52 -36.42 4.54
CA SER A 3 -23.92 -37.69 3.93
C SER A 3 -24.74 -37.42 2.68
N GLY A 4 -24.13 -37.55 1.50
CA GLY A 4 -24.79 -37.30 0.22
C GLY A 4 -25.98 -38.24 0.03
N LYS A 5 -27.13 -37.68 -0.36
CA LYS A 5 -28.34 -38.44 -0.71
C LYS A 5 -27.98 -39.58 -1.68
N HIS A 6 -28.58 -40.74 -1.42
CA HIS A 6 -28.46 -41.94 -2.23
C HIS A 6 -29.25 -41.77 -3.54
N ILE A 7 -28.63 -42.09 -4.68
CA ILE A 7 -29.26 -41.97 -6.00
C ILE A 7 -29.46 -43.38 -6.56
N PRO A 8 -30.71 -43.87 -6.66
CA PRO A 8 -31.00 -45.21 -7.16
C PRO A 8 -30.89 -45.28 -8.69
N CYS A 9 -30.66 -46.49 -9.20
CA CYS A 9 -30.73 -46.81 -10.61
C CYS A 9 -32.19 -46.82 -11.07
N GLY A 10 -32.56 -45.94 -12.00
CA GLY A 10 -33.91 -45.82 -12.55
C GLY A 10 -34.40 -47.11 -13.21
N PRO A 11 -33.66 -47.68 -14.18
CA PRO A 11 -34.07 -48.92 -14.87
C PRO A 11 -34.26 -50.12 -13.93
N CYS A 12 -33.38 -50.31 -12.94
CA CYS A 12 -33.52 -51.42 -11.98
C CYS A 12 -34.74 -51.25 -11.06
N GLY A 13 -35.17 -50.02 -10.82
CA GLY A 13 -36.38 -49.73 -10.04
C GLY A 13 -37.66 -50.25 -10.70
N PHE A 14 -37.68 -50.44 -12.04
CA PHE A 14 -38.82 -51.07 -12.73
C PHE A 14 -38.92 -52.58 -12.51
N ASP A 15 -37.81 -53.22 -12.17
CA ASP A 15 -37.75 -54.66 -11.85
C ASP A 15 -37.85 -54.92 -10.32
N ASP A 16 -38.28 -53.93 -9.54
CA ASP A 16 -38.27 -53.93 -8.06
C ASP A 16 -36.89 -54.19 -7.43
N VAL A 17 -35.81 -53.94 -8.17
CA VAL A 17 -34.42 -54.12 -7.71
C VAL A 17 -33.82 -52.77 -7.32
N ILE A 18 -33.52 -52.58 -6.05
CA ILE A 18 -32.81 -51.39 -5.56
C ILE A 18 -31.31 -51.59 -5.78
N LYS A 19 -30.78 -50.98 -6.84
CA LYS A 19 -29.35 -50.86 -7.12
C LYS A 19 -28.93 -49.40 -7.14
N ASP A 20 -27.72 -49.13 -6.68
CA ASP A 20 -27.15 -47.79 -6.66
C ASP A 20 -26.73 -47.38 -8.08
N ALA A 21 -26.99 -46.13 -8.43
CA ALA A 21 -26.45 -45.56 -9.64
C ALA A 21 -24.96 -45.23 -9.45
N GLY A 22 -24.11 -45.66 -10.38
CA GLY A 22 -22.71 -45.22 -10.48
C GLY A 22 -22.56 -44.04 -11.46
N ARG A 23 -23.55 -43.85 -12.33
CA ARG A 23 -23.59 -42.84 -13.38
C ARG A 23 -24.93 -42.13 -13.45
N TRP A 24 -24.93 -40.94 -14.04
CA TRP A 24 -26.12 -40.17 -14.34
C TRP A 24 -26.20 -39.88 -15.84
N CYS A 25 -27.34 -40.16 -16.47
CA CYS A 25 -27.59 -39.75 -17.84
C CYS A 25 -28.25 -38.37 -17.86
N THR A 26 -27.54 -37.36 -18.35
CA THR A 26 -28.02 -35.97 -18.40
C THR A 26 -29.19 -35.73 -19.36
N ARG A 27 -29.44 -36.65 -20.30
CA ARG A 27 -30.52 -36.55 -21.28
C ARG A 27 -31.77 -37.32 -20.88
N CYS A 28 -31.62 -38.44 -20.17
CA CYS A 28 -32.74 -39.21 -19.64
C CYS A 28 -33.11 -38.80 -18.21
N GLU A 29 -32.27 -37.98 -17.57
CA GLU A 29 -32.45 -37.51 -16.19
C GLU A 29 -32.64 -38.68 -15.21
N GLU A 30 -31.85 -39.74 -15.40
CA GLU A 30 -31.94 -40.97 -14.62
C GLU A 30 -30.56 -41.47 -14.18
N GLY A 31 -30.53 -42.11 -13.00
CA GLY A 31 -29.36 -42.82 -12.48
C GLY A 31 -29.22 -44.21 -13.09
N LEU A 32 -27.99 -44.63 -13.40
CA LEU A 32 -27.67 -45.91 -14.02
C LEU A 32 -26.61 -46.66 -13.20
N CYS A 33 -26.88 -47.93 -12.86
CA CYS A 33 -25.84 -48.87 -12.39
C CYS A 33 -25.00 -49.37 -13.59
N ASP A 34 -23.90 -50.08 -13.34
CA ASP A 34 -22.95 -50.50 -14.39
C ASP A 34 -23.60 -51.33 -15.52
N ASP A 35 -24.51 -52.23 -15.15
CA ASP A 35 -25.27 -53.06 -16.10
C ASP A 35 -26.16 -52.19 -16.99
N CYS A 36 -26.89 -51.26 -16.37
CA CYS A 36 -27.81 -50.35 -17.04
C CYS A 36 -27.08 -49.32 -17.89
N GLU A 37 -25.93 -48.79 -17.46
CA GLU A 37 -25.07 -47.93 -18.30
C GLU A 37 -24.66 -48.68 -19.56
N THR A 38 -24.21 -49.93 -19.40
CA THR A 38 -23.74 -50.75 -20.53
C THR A 38 -24.86 -50.99 -21.53
N ALA A 39 -26.06 -51.32 -21.06
CA ALA A 39 -27.24 -51.46 -21.92
C ALA A 39 -27.63 -50.12 -22.59
N HIS A 40 -27.59 -49.02 -21.83
CA HIS A 40 -27.91 -47.68 -22.28
C HIS A 40 -27.01 -47.23 -23.44
N ARG A 41 -25.72 -47.52 -23.36
CA ARG A 41 -24.74 -47.19 -24.41
C ARG A 41 -24.86 -48.10 -25.63
N LYS A 42 -25.36 -49.33 -25.47
CA LYS A 42 -25.56 -50.28 -26.58
C LYS A 42 -26.86 -50.03 -27.34
N SER A 43 -27.87 -49.45 -26.70
CA SER A 43 -29.15 -49.17 -27.34
C SER A 43 -29.04 -48.07 -28.41
N LYS A 44 -29.71 -48.28 -29.54
CA LYS A 44 -29.73 -47.31 -30.65
C LYS A 44 -30.30 -45.94 -30.24
N SER A 45 -31.25 -45.91 -29.32
CA SER A 45 -31.94 -44.69 -28.88
C SER A 45 -31.08 -43.83 -27.94
N SER A 46 -30.24 -44.45 -27.11
CA SER A 46 -29.53 -43.78 -26.01
C SER A 46 -28.00 -43.80 -26.12
N ARG A 47 -27.42 -44.49 -27.11
CA ARG A 47 -25.96 -44.59 -27.31
C ARG A 47 -25.21 -43.25 -27.40
N ASN A 48 -25.90 -42.20 -27.84
CA ASN A 48 -25.32 -40.86 -28.01
C ASN A 48 -25.59 -39.94 -26.81
N HIS A 49 -26.21 -40.45 -25.73
CA HIS A 49 -26.52 -39.64 -24.56
C HIS A 49 -25.25 -39.38 -23.75
N GLN A 50 -25.13 -38.18 -23.20
CA GLN A 50 -24.04 -37.84 -22.29
C GLN A 50 -24.33 -38.44 -20.90
N VAL A 51 -23.46 -39.36 -20.49
CA VAL A 51 -23.50 -40.04 -19.20
C VAL A 51 -22.27 -39.60 -18.40
N ILE A 52 -22.48 -39.08 -17.19
CA ILE A 52 -21.46 -38.52 -16.30
C ILE A 52 -21.38 -39.35 -15.01
N SER A 53 -20.32 -39.15 -14.22
CA SER A 53 -20.22 -39.75 -12.89
C SER A 53 -21.25 -39.14 -11.92
N ILE A 54 -21.64 -39.89 -10.89
CA ILE A 54 -22.48 -39.33 -9.82
C ILE A 54 -21.76 -38.21 -9.05
N GLU A 55 -20.42 -38.25 -8.96
CA GLU A 55 -19.64 -37.17 -8.35
C GLU A 55 -19.75 -35.86 -9.15
N ASP A 56 -19.69 -35.94 -10.48
CA ASP A 56 -19.85 -34.77 -11.35
C ASP A 56 -21.29 -34.29 -11.40
N TYR A 57 -22.26 -35.20 -11.35
CA TYR A 57 -23.67 -34.85 -11.17
C TYR A 57 -23.89 -34.07 -9.87
N ARG A 58 -23.32 -34.52 -8.74
CA ARG A 58 -23.42 -33.81 -7.45
C ARG A 58 -22.83 -32.40 -7.49
N LYS A 59 -21.75 -32.18 -8.26
CA LYS A 59 -21.19 -30.82 -8.45
C LYS A 59 -22.15 -29.88 -9.17
N ILE A 60 -23.03 -30.42 -10.03
CA ILE A 60 -24.05 -29.66 -10.76
C ILE A 60 -25.33 -29.51 -9.93
N GLU A 61 -25.71 -30.55 -9.17
CA GLU A 61 -26.91 -30.61 -8.32
C GLU A 61 -26.94 -29.49 -7.25
N HIS A 62 -25.78 -28.96 -6.85
CA HIS A 62 -25.70 -27.82 -5.92
C HIS A 62 -26.19 -26.49 -6.51
N VAL A 63 -26.42 -26.40 -7.83
CA VAL A 63 -27.20 -25.31 -8.43
C VAL A 63 -28.64 -25.80 -8.49
N SER A 64 -29.46 -25.40 -7.52
CA SER A 64 -30.89 -25.73 -7.48
C SER A 64 -31.62 -25.02 -8.62
N ILE A 65 -31.59 -25.62 -9.81
CA ILE A 65 -32.31 -25.16 -10.99
C ILE A 65 -33.73 -25.72 -10.91
N SER A 66 -34.67 -24.95 -10.33
CA SER A 66 -36.09 -25.29 -10.39
C SER A 66 -36.64 -24.93 -11.77
N GLN A 67 -37.30 -25.88 -12.43
CA GLN A 67 -38.10 -25.61 -13.63
C GLN A 67 -39.55 -25.25 -13.28
N ILE A 68 -39.87 -25.15 -11.98
CA ILE A 68 -41.21 -24.85 -11.49
C ILE A 68 -41.23 -23.42 -10.98
N CYS A 69 -42.22 -22.66 -11.41
CA CYS A 69 -42.49 -21.30 -10.94
C CYS A 69 -42.85 -21.32 -9.46
N GLU A 70 -42.10 -20.58 -8.65
CA GLU A 70 -42.32 -20.51 -7.20
C GLU A 70 -43.67 -19.90 -6.82
N HIS A 71 -44.23 -19.04 -7.68
CA HIS A 71 -45.49 -18.35 -7.41
C HIS A 71 -46.73 -19.18 -7.77
N HIS A 72 -46.64 -20.01 -8.80
CA HIS A 72 -47.81 -20.71 -9.37
C HIS A 72 -47.70 -22.24 -9.34
N GLY A 73 -46.51 -22.80 -9.07
CA GLY A 73 -46.29 -24.24 -9.07
C GLY A 73 -46.32 -24.88 -10.47
N GLU A 74 -46.27 -24.07 -11.53
CA GLU A 74 -46.33 -24.51 -12.93
C GLU A 74 -44.96 -24.48 -13.61
N ASN A 75 -44.81 -25.19 -14.72
CA ASN A 75 -43.56 -25.22 -15.47
C ASN A 75 -43.20 -23.82 -16.01
N LEU A 76 -41.92 -23.47 -15.89
CA LEU A 76 -41.31 -22.31 -16.52
C LEU A 76 -41.10 -22.62 -18.00
N GLU A 77 -41.79 -21.88 -18.87
CA GLU A 77 -41.81 -22.11 -20.31
C GLU A 77 -41.48 -20.85 -21.13
N TRP A 78 -41.54 -19.67 -20.50
CA TRP A 78 -41.39 -18.37 -21.14
C TRP A 78 -40.25 -17.58 -20.48
N PHE A 79 -39.63 -16.67 -21.23
CA PHE A 79 -38.58 -15.78 -20.77
C PHE A 79 -38.89 -14.36 -21.22
N CYS A 80 -38.90 -13.41 -20.30
CA CYS A 80 -39.05 -12.00 -20.60
C CYS A 80 -37.68 -11.34 -20.72
N LYS A 81 -37.28 -10.93 -21.93
CA LYS A 81 -35.99 -10.24 -22.15
C LYS A 81 -35.91 -8.91 -21.42
N SER A 82 -37.03 -8.19 -21.30
CA SER A 82 -37.06 -6.86 -20.68
C SER A 82 -36.80 -6.90 -19.16
N HIS A 83 -37.21 -7.98 -18.51
CA HIS A 83 -37.06 -8.16 -17.06
C HIS A 83 -35.96 -9.17 -16.69
N ASP A 84 -35.41 -9.91 -17.66
CA ASP A 84 -34.43 -10.99 -17.46
C ASP A 84 -34.97 -12.09 -16.53
N GLU A 85 -36.24 -12.47 -16.71
CA GLU A 85 -36.97 -13.39 -15.85
C GLU A 85 -37.54 -14.60 -16.62
N VAL A 86 -37.45 -15.79 -16.01
CA VAL A 86 -38.15 -17.00 -16.46
C VAL A 86 -39.56 -17.05 -15.88
N LEU A 87 -40.54 -17.43 -16.70
CA LEU A 87 -41.98 -17.27 -16.45
C LEU A 87 -42.73 -18.57 -16.75
N CYS A 88 -43.74 -18.90 -15.94
CA CYS A 88 -44.76 -19.88 -16.34
C CYS A 88 -45.87 -19.21 -17.16
N VAL A 89 -46.81 -20.00 -17.68
CA VAL A 89 -47.94 -19.49 -18.47
C VAL A 89 -48.81 -18.51 -17.69
N ALA A 90 -49.00 -18.71 -16.38
CA ALA A 90 -49.75 -17.79 -15.51
C ALA A 90 -49.03 -16.46 -15.22
N CYS A 91 -47.69 -16.43 -15.29
CA CYS A 91 -46.89 -15.20 -15.09
C CYS A 91 -47.05 -14.19 -16.22
N VAL A 92 -47.27 -14.67 -17.45
CA VAL A 92 -47.38 -13.81 -18.64
C VAL A 92 -48.56 -12.83 -18.56
N PRO A 93 -49.82 -13.25 -18.31
CA PRO A 93 -50.95 -12.34 -18.25
C PRO A 93 -51.05 -11.54 -16.93
N SER A 94 -50.36 -11.97 -15.86
CA SER A 94 -50.41 -11.32 -14.54
C SER A 94 -49.48 -10.13 -14.45
N ASN A 95 -48.17 -10.36 -14.62
CA ASN A 95 -47.14 -9.36 -14.36
C ASN A 95 -46.43 -8.88 -15.64
N HIS A 96 -46.49 -9.68 -16.72
CA HIS A 96 -45.75 -9.41 -17.95
C HIS A 96 -46.65 -9.10 -19.15
N LYS A 97 -47.92 -8.74 -18.91
CA LYS A 97 -48.93 -8.51 -19.97
C LYS A 97 -48.56 -7.36 -20.92
N ALA A 98 -47.82 -6.37 -20.43
CA ALA A 98 -47.38 -5.22 -21.21
C ALA A 98 -45.97 -5.39 -21.82
N CYS A 99 -45.30 -6.52 -21.56
CA CYS A 99 -43.96 -6.79 -22.08
C CYS A 99 -44.05 -7.24 -23.55
N SER A 100 -43.33 -6.58 -24.45
CA SER A 100 -43.30 -6.95 -25.88
C SER A 100 -42.37 -8.12 -26.18
N ASP A 101 -41.39 -8.39 -25.31
CA ASP A 101 -40.26 -9.28 -25.60
C ASP A 101 -40.29 -10.54 -24.73
N VAL A 102 -41.46 -11.18 -24.64
CA VAL A 102 -41.64 -12.49 -23.99
C VAL A 102 -41.53 -13.59 -25.04
N ILE A 103 -40.54 -14.46 -24.88
CA ILE A 103 -40.24 -15.55 -25.83
C ILE A 103 -40.26 -16.91 -25.13
N PRO A 104 -40.53 -18.02 -25.84
CA PRO A 104 -40.38 -19.34 -25.26
C PRO A 104 -38.93 -19.59 -24.80
N ILE A 105 -38.75 -20.20 -23.63
CA ILE A 105 -37.42 -20.56 -23.11
C ILE A 105 -36.69 -21.43 -24.13
N SER A 106 -37.38 -22.37 -24.79
CA SER A 106 -36.80 -23.24 -25.82
C SER A 106 -36.18 -22.49 -26.99
N ALA A 107 -36.70 -21.30 -27.33
CA ALA A 107 -36.15 -20.42 -28.36
C ALA A 107 -34.93 -19.64 -27.86
N ASN A 108 -34.94 -19.20 -26.59
CA ASN A 108 -33.82 -18.48 -25.97
C ASN A 108 -32.67 -19.41 -25.58
N SER A 109 -32.96 -20.61 -25.09
CA SER A 109 -31.99 -21.61 -24.65
C SER A 109 -31.49 -22.51 -25.78
N ALA A 110 -32.00 -22.31 -27.01
CA ALA A 110 -31.52 -23.01 -28.18
C ALA A 110 -30.02 -22.74 -28.31
N ASN A 111 -29.22 -23.80 -28.32
CA ASN A 111 -27.76 -23.72 -28.36
C ASN A 111 -27.11 -23.00 -27.16
N ALA A 112 -27.76 -22.94 -25.99
CA ALA A 112 -27.18 -22.39 -24.76
C ALA A 112 -25.82 -23.03 -24.39
N ARG A 113 -25.62 -24.31 -24.77
CA ARG A 113 -24.34 -25.02 -24.60
C ARG A 113 -23.21 -24.50 -25.49
N GLN A 114 -23.52 -23.81 -26.59
CA GLN A 114 -22.57 -23.24 -27.54
C GLN A 114 -22.37 -21.72 -27.34
N SER A 115 -23.12 -21.09 -26.43
CA SER A 115 -22.95 -19.68 -26.08
C SER A 115 -21.69 -19.45 -25.25
N THR A 116 -21.11 -18.25 -25.36
CA THR A 116 -19.98 -17.80 -24.53
C THR A 116 -20.40 -17.42 -23.11
N ALA A 117 -21.70 -17.31 -22.79
CA ALA A 117 -22.18 -16.79 -21.51
C ALA A 117 -21.55 -17.46 -20.28
N LEU A 118 -21.37 -18.79 -20.30
CA LEU A 118 -20.69 -19.51 -19.21
C LEU A 118 -19.18 -19.20 -19.15
N SER A 119 -18.53 -19.05 -20.30
CA SER A 119 -17.12 -18.64 -20.39
C SER A 119 -16.92 -17.20 -19.92
N ASP A 120 -17.84 -16.30 -20.25
CA ASP A 120 -17.80 -14.89 -19.85
C ASP A 120 -18.05 -14.74 -18.34
N LEU A 121 -18.98 -15.54 -17.80
CA LEU A 121 -19.20 -15.64 -16.36
C LEU A 121 -17.98 -16.23 -15.64
N GLU A 122 -17.39 -17.30 -16.18
CA GLU A 122 -16.16 -17.88 -15.65
C GLU A 122 -15.00 -16.87 -15.66
N GLU A 123 -14.84 -16.09 -16.73
CA GLU A 123 -13.83 -15.03 -16.79
C GLU A 123 -14.07 -13.96 -15.73
N THR A 124 -15.33 -13.57 -15.53
CA THR A 124 -15.73 -12.59 -14.51
C THR A 124 -15.47 -13.10 -13.10
N ILE A 125 -15.84 -14.36 -12.81
CA ILE A 125 -15.54 -15.02 -11.53
C ILE A 125 -14.03 -15.06 -11.30
N ASN A 126 -13.25 -15.47 -12.30
CA ASN A 126 -11.80 -15.54 -12.20
C ASN A 126 -11.15 -14.16 -12.03
N GLY A 127 -11.66 -13.13 -12.70
CA GLY A 127 -11.27 -11.73 -12.52
C GLY A 127 -11.52 -11.26 -11.08
N THR A 128 -12.73 -11.50 -10.58
CA THR A 128 -13.15 -11.16 -9.22
C THR A 128 -12.28 -11.88 -8.17
N LEU A 129 -12.03 -13.17 -8.35
CA LEU A 129 -11.16 -13.96 -7.48
C LEU A 129 -9.73 -13.40 -7.44
N ARG A 130 -9.18 -12.94 -8.58
CA ARG A 130 -7.87 -12.28 -8.62
C ARG A 130 -7.87 -10.97 -7.84
N ASN A 131 -8.90 -10.14 -8.01
CA ASN A 131 -9.04 -8.88 -7.29
C ASN A 131 -9.12 -9.11 -5.77
N VAL A 132 -9.95 -10.06 -5.33
CA VAL A 132 -10.10 -10.43 -3.90
C VAL A 132 -8.76 -10.92 -3.34
N LYS A 133 -8.05 -11.80 -4.03
CA LYS A 133 -6.73 -12.28 -3.60
C LYS A 133 -5.71 -11.14 -3.44
N GLN A 134 -5.73 -10.18 -4.36
CA GLN A 134 -4.86 -9.01 -4.27
C GLN A 134 -5.22 -8.11 -3.08
N CYS A 135 -6.52 -7.92 -2.81
CA CYS A 135 -7.00 -7.19 -1.63
C CYS A 135 -6.53 -7.87 -0.34
N ILE A 136 -6.69 -9.19 -0.23
CA ILE A 136 -6.24 -9.97 0.93
C ILE A 136 -4.75 -9.74 1.17
N LYS A 137 -3.91 -9.97 0.16
CA LYS A 137 -2.45 -9.78 0.27
C LYS A 137 -2.07 -8.37 0.72
N ASN A 138 -2.77 -7.36 0.18
CA ASN A 138 -2.55 -5.97 0.55
C ASN A 138 -2.91 -5.71 2.02
N ARG A 139 -4.04 -6.22 2.51
CA ARG A 139 -4.47 -6.07 3.91
C ARG A 139 -3.56 -6.83 4.88
N GLU A 140 -3.11 -8.03 4.52
CA GLU A 140 -2.11 -8.76 5.30
C GLU A 140 -0.79 -7.98 5.42
N SER A 141 -0.33 -7.40 4.32
CA SER A 141 0.90 -6.58 4.30
C SER A 141 0.75 -5.33 5.17
N ALA A 142 -0.38 -4.63 5.05
CA ALA A 142 -0.66 -3.45 5.88
C ALA A 142 -0.76 -3.79 7.38
N SER A 143 -1.35 -4.94 7.72
CA SER A 143 -1.41 -5.43 9.10
C SER A 143 -0.02 -5.72 9.67
N ASN A 144 0.85 -6.35 8.88
CA ASN A 144 2.22 -6.63 9.30
C ASN A 144 3.05 -5.35 9.45
N GLU A 145 2.88 -4.37 8.56
CA GLU A 145 3.53 -3.06 8.70
C GLU A 145 3.07 -2.33 9.96
N LEU A 146 1.77 -2.37 10.28
CA LEU A 146 1.25 -1.78 11.52
C LEU A 146 1.87 -2.42 12.77
N LYS A 147 2.04 -3.75 12.78
CA LYS A 147 2.75 -4.45 13.87
C LYS A 147 4.22 -4.03 13.99
N LYS A 148 4.89 -3.79 12.85
CA LYS A 148 6.28 -3.29 12.83
C LYS A 148 6.36 -1.88 13.42
N GLN A 149 5.46 -0.98 12.99
CA GLN A 149 5.36 0.37 13.54
C GLN A 149 5.09 0.36 15.05
N GLU A 150 4.21 -0.52 15.54
CA GLU A 150 3.97 -0.69 16.97
C GLU A 150 5.24 -1.07 17.73
N LEU A 151 6.03 -2.01 17.20
CA LEU A 151 7.29 -2.44 17.81
C LEU A 151 8.34 -1.32 17.80
N GLU A 152 8.43 -0.56 16.72
CA GLU A 152 9.34 0.58 16.59
C GLU A 152 8.98 1.68 17.60
N ILE A 153 7.69 2.01 17.75
CA ILE A 153 7.21 2.99 18.74
C ILE A 153 7.51 2.50 20.16
N LYS A 154 7.26 1.22 20.48
CA LYS A 154 7.62 0.62 21.77
C LYS A 154 9.11 0.75 22.07
N THR A 155 9.95 0.46 21.08
CA THR A 155 11.41 0.58 21.20
C THR A 155 11.83 2.02 21.44
N MET A 156 11.31 2.97 20.66
CA MET A 156 11.59 4.41 20.83
C MET A 156 11.21 4.92 22.22
N VAL A 157 10.03 4.52 22.74
CA VAL A 157 9.58 4.88 24.09
C VAL A 157 10.56 4.37 25.14
N HIS A 158 10.97 3.10 25.03
CA HIS A 158 11.92 2.48 25.96
C HIS A 158 13.31 3.15 25.90
N GLU A 159 13.84 3.39 24.70
CA GLU A 159 15.13 4.04 24.49
C GLU A 159 15.13 5.47 25.04
N THR A 160 14.05 6.23 24.81
CA THR A 160 13.90 7.59 25.34
C THR A 160 13.96 7.58 26.86
N ARG A 161 13.23 6.66 27.52
CA ARG A 161 13.25 6.55 28.98
C ARG A 161 14.65 6.17 29.49
N THR A 162 15.29 5.22 28.84
CA THR A 162 16.63 4.73 29.21
C THR A 162 17.66 5.86 29.09
N ASN A 163 17.62 6.65 28.02
CA ASN A 163 18.50 7.78 27.80
C ASN A 163 18.30 8.88 28.87
N ILE A 164 17.06 9.22 29.20
CA ILE A 164 16.74 10.19 30.26
C ILE A 164 17.32 9.71 31.60
N ASN A 165 17.05 8.45 31.99
CA ASN A 165 17.58 7.90 33.24
C ASN A 165 19.11 7.93 33.27
N GLY A 166 19.75 7.45 32.21
CA GLY A 166 21.22 7.45 32.12
C GLY A 166 21.82 8.85 32.16
N HIS A 167 21.12 9.87 31.64
CA HIS A 167 21.56 11.26 31.80
C HIS A 167 21.43 11.75 33.24
N LEU A 168 20.32 11.45 33.92
CA LEU A 168 20.12 11.80 35.32
C LEU A 168 21.15 11.11 36.24
N ASP A 169 21.46 9.84 35.98
CA ASP A 169 22.50 9.09 36.71
C ASP A 169 23.87 9.77 36.59
N LYS A 170 24.26 10.16 35.36
CA LYS A 170 25.53 10.90 35.13
C LYS A 170 25.57 12.24 35.86
N LEU A 171 24.45 12.98 35.90
CA LEU A 171 24.37 14.24 36.64
C LEU A 171 24.51 14.01 38.15
N GLN A 172 23.88 12.95 38.69
CA GLN A 172 24.00 12.58 40.09
C GLN A 172 25.44 12.19 40.43
N GLU A 173 26.07 11.32 39.65
CA GLU A 173 27.45 10.87 39.86
C GLU A 173 28.42 12.05 39.84
N LYS A 174 28.26 12.97 38.89
CA LYS A 174 29.07 14.19 38.82
C LYS A 174 28.96 15.03 40.09
N LEU A 175 27.74 15.30 40.56
CA LEU A 175 27.52 16.10 41.77
C LEU A 175 28.09 15.42 43.02
N LEU A 176 27.94 14.09 43.14
CA LEU A 176 28.50 13.33 44.25
C LEU A 176 30.03 13.28 44.21
N TYR A 177 30.64 13.25 43.02
CA TYR A 177 32.08 13.36 42.86
C TYR A 177 32.60 14.73 43.31
N GLU A 178 31.94 15.82 42.87
CA GLU A 178 32.28 17.19 43.28
C GLU A 178 32.15 17.39 44.80
N LEU A 179 31.11 16.82 45.41
CA LEU A 179 30.91 16.81 46.86
C LEU A 179 32.06 16.10 47.58
N ARG A 180 32.42 14.89 47.13
CA ARG A 180 33.53 14.11 47.73
C ARG A 180 34.85 14.87 47.62
N SER A 181 35.18 15.36 46.43
CA SER A 181 36.41 16.13 46.18
C SER A 181 36.50 17.39 47.06
N SER A 182 35.39 18.12 47.19
CA SER A 182 35.31 19.32 48.05
C SER A 182 35.46 18.96 49.53
N SER A 183 34.79 17.90 49.97
CA SER A 183 34.91 17.35 51.33
C SER A 183 36.36 16.95 51.65
N ASP A 184 37.01 16.20 50.76
CA ASP A 184 38.37 15.71 50.98
C ASP A 184 39.38 16.86 51.00
N THR A 185 39.18 17.87 50.16
CA THR A 185 39.95 19.12 50.20
C THR A 185 39.79 19.81 51.55
N CYS A 186 38.57 19.94 52.08
CA CYS A 186 38.33 20.53 53.39
C CYS A 186 38.97 19.71 54.52
N LYS A 187 38.80 18.38 54.52
CA LYS A 187 39.42 17.47 55.48
C LYS A 187 40.95 17.58 55.47
N SER A 188 41.56 17.67 54.29
CA SER A 188 43.02 17.81 54.18
C SER A 188 43.54 19.08 54.86
N LYS A 189 42.78 20.19 54.80
CA LYS A 189 43.13 21.44 55.49
C LYS A 189 43.02 21.29 57.00
N TYR A 190 41.97 20.63 57.51
CA TYR A 190 41.87 20.32 58.94
C TYR A 190 43.01 19.41 59.41
N ILE A 191 43.36 18.37 58.65
CA ILE A 191 44.45 17.45 58.99
C ILE A 191 45.79 18.21 59.09
N LYS A 192 46.08 19.14 58.18
CA LYS A 192 47.30 19.96 58.23
C LYS A 192 47.39 20.80 59.51
N ILE A 193 46.30 21.44 59.92
CA ILE A 193 46.25 22.22 61.16
C ILE A 193 46.42 21.29 62.37
N LEU A 194 45.73 20.15 62.40
CA LEU A 194 45.87 19.16 63.47
C LEU A 194 47.30 18.63 63.61
N GLN A 195 47.99 18.36 62.49
CA GLN A 195 49.39 17.93 62.51
C GLN A 195 50.31 18.98 63.12
N LYS A 196 50.16 20.25 62.74
CA LYS A 196 50.92 21.36 63.35
C LYS A 196 50.64 21.44 64.85
N LEU A 197 49.37 21.46 65.26
CA LEU A 197 49.00 21.53 66.67
C LEU A 197 49.58 20.38 67.50
N LYS A 198 49.52 19.13 66.99
CA LYS A 198 50.14 17.97 67.65
C LYS A 198 51.66 18.11 67.77
N SER A 199 52.34 18.55 66.72
CA SER A 199 53.79 18.76 66.77
C SER A 199 54.19 19.83 67.78
N THR A 200 53.38 20.89 67.91
CA THR A 200 53.61 21.94 68.90
C THR A 200 53.31 21.46 70.31
N GLU A 201 52.26 20.65 70.51
CA GLU A 201 51.94 20.01 71.79
C GLU A 201 53.11 19.12 72.28
N GLU A 202 53.66 18.27 71.41
CA GLU A 202 54.83 17.44 71.74
C GLU A 202 56.04 18.28 72.14
N MET A 203 56.30 19.36 71.41
CA MET A 203 57.41 20.28 71.70
C MET A 203 57.21 21.01 73.03
N LEU A 204 56.00 21.52 73.30
CA LEU A 204 55.67 22.18 74.58
C LEU A 204 55.78 21.20 75.75
N THR A 205 55.39 19.94 75.55
CA THR A 205 55.52 18.87 76.56
C THR A 205 56.99 18.62 76.91
N LYS A 206 57.87 18.53 75.91
CA LYS A 206 59.33 18.40 76.12
C LYS A 206 59.92 19.61 76.83
N LEU A 207 59.53 20.83 76.44
CA LEU A 207 60.00 22.05 77.11
C LEU A 207 59.54 22.11 78.58
N ARG A 208 58.32 21.63 78.87
CA ARG A 208 57.80 21.54 80.24
C ARG A 208 58.64 20.57 81.08
N GLU A 209 58.96 19.40 80.56
CA GLU A 209 59.82 18.40 81.24
C GLU A 209 61.21 18.98 81.52
N GLN A 210 61.84 19.59 80.50
CA GLN A 210 63.13 20.25 80.65
C GLN A 210 63.10 21.33 81.73
N THR A 211 62.06 22.17 81.76
CA THR A 211 61.90 23.23 82.76
C THR A 211 61.73 22.66 84.17
N THR A 212 61.01 21.55 84.30
CA THR A 212 60.82 20.85 85.58
C THR A 212 62.13 20.26 86.10
N HIS A 213 62.91 19.62 85.23
CA HIS A 213 64.23 19.10 85.57
C HIS A 213 65.21 20.22 85.93
N MET A 214 65.24 21.32 85.16
CA MET A 214 66.09 22.47 85.48
C MET A 214 65.79 23.03 86.87
N LYS A 215 64.51 23.12 87.23
CA LYS A 215 64.09 23.60 88.56
C LYS A 215 64.57 22.70 89.70
N GLN A 216 64.67 21.39 89.48
CA GLN A 216 65.01 20.42 90.52
C GLN A 216 66.52 20.16 90.65
N PHE A 217 67.27 20.19 89.53
CA PHE A 217 68.62 19.62 89.48
C PHE A 217 69.70 20.55 88.92
N SER A 218 69.35 21.72 88.37
CA SER A 218 70.33 22.64 87.77
C SER A 218 70.86 23.69 88.74
N SER A 219 72.07 24.21 88.46
CA SER A 219 72.62 25.34 89.22
C SER A 219 71.95 26.67 88.85
N ASP A 220 72.06 27.68 89.72
CA ASP A 220 71.40 28.99 89.53
C ASP A 220 71.71 29.64 88.17
N ILE A 221 72.95 29.55 87.70
CA ILE A 221 73.35 30.10 86.40
C ILE A 221 72.72 29.31 85.23
N GLN A 222 72.62 27.98 85.33
CA GLN A 222 71.97 27.15 84.33
C GLN A 222 70.46 27.42 84.28
N VAL A 223 69.82 27.60 85.45
CA VAL A 223 68.40 27.98 85.55
C VAL A 223 68.16 29.33 84.90
N PHE A 224 69.00 30.33 85.18
CA PHE A 224 68.87 31.67 84.58
C PHE A 224 69.00 31.64 83.04
N LEU A 225 70.03 30.96 82.52
CA LEU A 225 70.25 30.85 81.07
C LEU A 225 69.16 30.02 80.37
N GLY A 226 68.81 28.88 80.95
CA GLY A 226 67.77 27.97 80.43
C GLY A 226 66.39 28.63 80.40
N THR A 227 66.04 29.38 81.45
CA THR A 227 64.77 30.14 81.50
C THR A 227 64.67 31.14 80.36
N ARG A 228 65.73 31.90 80.06
CA ARG A 228 65.76 32.84 78.92
C ARG A 228 65.59 32.12 77.58
N GLN A 229 66.23 30.96 77.41
CA GLN A 229 66.16 30.19 76.17
C GLN A 229 64.77 29.58 75.96
N VAL A 230 64.19 28.96 77.00
CA VAL A 230 62.84 28.39 76.96
C VAL A 230 61.79 29.48 76.73
N THR A 231 61.91 30.63 77.41
CA THR A 231 61.00 31.77 77.23
C THR A 231 60.99 32.23 75.77
N LYS A 232 62.16 32.45 75.17
CA LYS A 232 62.24 32.82 73.74
C LYS A 232 61.57 31.81 72.82
N ARG A 233 61.78 30.52 73.05
CA ARG A 233 61.16 29.44 72.25
C ARG A 233 59.65 29.42 72.42
N ILE A 234 59.14 29.48 73.65
CA ILE A 234 57.69 29.46 73.92
C ILE A 234 57.01 30.69 73.31
N THR A 235 57.59 31.89 73.44
CA THR A 235 56.99 33.11 72.86
C THR A 235 56.84 33.00 71.35
N HIS A 236 57.88 32.52 70.65
CA HIS A 236 57.82 32.29 69.21
C HIS A 236 56.72 31.30 68.81
N GLU A 237 56.61 30.19 69.55
CA GLU A 237 55.65 29.13 69.26
C GLU A 237 54.20 29.55 69.57
N ILE A 238 54.00 30.35 70.61
CA ILE A 238 52.70 30.97 70.90
C ILE A 238 52.27 31.90 69.77
N GLU A 239 53.17 32.74 69.25
CA GLU A 239 52.87 33.62 68.13
C GLU A 239 52.55 32.84 66.86
N SER A 240 53.33 31.79 66.57
CA SER A 240 53.09 30.86 65.46
C SER A 240 51.71 30.20 65.54
N ILE A 241 51.36 29.59 66.69
CA ILE A 241 50.03 28.96 66.89
C ILE A 241 48.92 30.00 66.76
N LYS A 242 49.07 31.19 67.38
CA LYS A 242 48.06 32.26 67.30
C LYS A 242 47.79 32.64 65.84
N SER A 243 48.82 32.75 65.02
CA SER A 243 48.69 33.03 63.59
C SER A 243 47.95 31.90 62.86
N GLU A 244 48.32 30.64 63.09
CA GLU A 244 47.67 29.49 62.44
C GLU A 244 46.20 29.33 62.83
N ILE A 245 45.87 29.47 64.12
CA ILE A 245 44.48 29.42 64.62
C ILE A 245 43.68 30.61 64.11
N GLY A 246 44.27 31.82 64.09
CA GLY A 246 43.63 33.01 63.55
C GLY A 246 43.30 32.91 62.05
N ALA A 247 44.08 32.12 61.30
CA ALA A 247 43.85 31.84 59.89
C ALA A 247 42.94 30.61 59.64
N ALA A 248 42.64 29.82 60.67
CA ALA A 248 41.83 28.62 60.55
C ALA A 248 40.38 28.97 60.17
N LYS A 249 39.77 28.12 59.33
CA LYS A 249 38.40 28.30 58.85
C LYS A 249 37.58 27.06 59.16
N ASN A 250 36.31 27.28 59.50
CA ASN A 250 35.32 26.22 59.50
C ASN A 250 34.67 26.14 58.12
N TYR A 251 34.47 24.92 57.65
CA TYR A 251 33.85 24.63 56.36
C TYR A 251 32.49 23.98 56.56
N GLU A 252 31.49 24.50 55.85
CA GLU A 252 30.14 23.94 55.76
C GLU A 252 29.87 23.54 54.31
N LEU A 253 29.30 22.35 54.11
CA LEU A 253 28.94 21.85 52.79
C LEU A 253 27.43 22.00 52.60
N THR A 254 27.03 22.73 51.57
CA THR A 254 25.63 22.90 51.17
C THR A 254 25.46 22.49 49.71
N VAL A 255 24.28 22.00 49.36
CA VAL A 255 23.96 21.59 47.99
C VAL A 255 22.60 22.13 47.60
N SER A 256 22.49 22.61 46.36
CA SER A 256 21.23 23.03 45.77
C SER A 256 20.95 22.20 44.53
N ILE A 257 19.90 21.38 44.59
CA ILE A 257 19.44 20.60 43.43
C ILE A 257 18.73 21.54 42.45
N HIS A 258 19.06 21.40 41.16
CA HIS A 258 18.50 22.23 40.09
C HIS A 258 16.97 22.21 40.08
N SER A 259 16.36 23.38 39.88
CA SER A 259 14.90 23.56 39.98
C SER A 259 14.12 22.69 39.00
N LEU A 260 14.61 22.54 37.76
CA LEU A 260 13.99 21.67 36.76
C LEU A 260 13.97 20.20 37.18
N ILE A 261 15.01 19.70 37.84
CA ILE A 261 15.03 18.31 38.35
C ILE A 261 14.00 18.14 39.45
N LYS A 262 13.87 19.13 40.35
CA LYS A 262 12.85 19.11 41.42
C LYS A 262 11.42 19.14 40.85
N LYS A 263 11.20 19.83 39.74
CA LYS A 263 9.89 19.96 39.10
C LYS A 263 9.57 18.84 38.11
N LEU A 264 10.55 18.02 37.70
CA LEU A 264 10.38 17.03 36.64
C LEU A 264 9.12 16.16 36.82
N ALA A 265 8.87 15.66 38.04
CA ALA A 265 7.71 14.82 38.35
C ALA A 265 6.37 15.57 38.31
N ASN A 266 6.38 16.90 38.48
CA ASN A 266 5.18 17.74 38.45
C ASN A 266 4.93 18.32 37.06
N ASP A 267 5.99 18.68 36.33
CA ASP A 267 5.89 19.32 35.02
C ASP A 267 5.69 18.30 33.88
N VAL A 268 6.16 17.06 34.06
CA VAL A 268 6.03 15.97 33.08
C VAL A 268 5.01 14.93 33.56
N GLN A 269 3.75 15.09 33.16
CA GLN A 269 2.65 14.18 33.53
C GLN A 269 2.39 13.08 32.50
N ASP A 270 2.73 13.32 31.24
CA ASP A 270 2.54 12.37 30.15
C ASP A 270 3.87 12.08 29.45
N PHE A 271 4.08 10.82 29.06
CA PHE A 271 5.28 10.44 28.30
C PHE A 271 5.19 10.85 26.82
N GLY A 272 3.97 10.92 26.28
CA GLY A 272 3.69 11.26 24.90
C GLY A 272 2.22 11.09 24.57
N LYS A 273 1.84 11.45 23.34
CA LYS A 273 0.48 11.28 22.83
C LYS A 273 0.50 10.32 21.66
N LEU A 274 -0.35 9.31 21.70
CA LEU A 274 -0.55 8.41 20.56
C LEU A 274 -1.48 9.10 19.55
N MET A 275 -1.05 9.15 18.30
CA MET A 275 -1.83 9.69 17.19
C MET A 275 -2.04 8.58 16.17
N VAL A 276 -3.29 8.37 15.74
CA VAL A 276 -3.64 7.45 14.67
C VAL A 276 -4.18 8.29 13.51
N SER A 277 -3.53 8.19 12.36
CA SER A 277 -3.99 8.84 11.13
C SER A 277 -4.60 7.81 10.21
N GLU A 278 -5.80 8.11 9.71
CA GLU A 278 -6.47 7.28 8.73
C GLU A 278 -6.30 7.89 7.34
N SER A 279 -6.09 7.04 6.35
CA SER A 279 -6.00 7.45 4.95
C SER A 279 -6.84 6.51 4.09
N ALA A 280 -7.48 7.07 3.06
CA ALA A 280 -8.24 6.28 2.11
C ALA A 280 -7.37 5.17 1.50
N THR A 281 -7.94 3.97 1.41
CA THR A 281 -7.27 2.83 0.80
C THR A 281 -7.52 2.84 -0.70
N ASN A 282 -6.46 2.79 -1.51
CA ASN A 282 -6.54 2.75 -2.97
C ASN A 282 -6.70 1.31 -3.51
N LEU A 283 -7.62 0.54 -2.91
CA LEU A 283 -7.97 -0.79 -3.42
C LEU A 283 -8.96 -0.60 -4.58
N ASP A 284 -8.46 -0.81 -5.79
CA ASP A 284 -9.25 -0.75 -7.03
C ASP A 284 -9.93 -2.11 -7.26
N PHE A 285 -11.23 -2.20 -6.97
CA PHE A 285 -12.05 -3.36 -7.29
C PHE A 285 -12.71 -3.14 -8.65
N ARG A 286 -12.10 -3.69 -9.70
CA ARG A 286 -12.63 -3.56 -11.05
C ARG A 286 -13.66 -4.64 -11.32
N ASP A 287 -14.93 -4.24 -11.34
CA ASP A 287 -16.02 -5.09 -11.79
C ASP A 287 -16.16 -5.01 -13.31
N LYS A 288 -16.10 -6.17 -13.97
CA LYS A 288 -16.71 -6.29 -15.30
C LYS A 288 -18.22 -6.32 -15.07
N LYS A 289 -18.98 -5.52 -15.82
CA LYS A 289 -20.44 -5.69 -15.89
C LYS A 289 -20.71 -7.11 -16.37
N ILE A 290 -21.52 -7.85 -15.62
CA ILE A 290 -22.08 -9.12 -16.08
C ILE A 290 -23.19 -8.72 -17.05
N ASP A 291 -23.04 -9.09 -18.33
CA ASP A 291 -24.11 -8.90 -19.31
C ASP A 291 -25.29 -9.84 -18.97
N GLN A 292 -26.51 -9.40 -19.30
CA GLN A 292 -27.73 -10.21 -19.10
C GLN A 292 -27.56 -11.58 -19.76
N ALA A 293 -28.17 -12.63 -19.18
CA ALA A 293 -28.05 -14.00 -19.65
C ALA A 293 -28.86 -14.26 -20.95
N GLN A 294 -28.57 -13.48 -21.99
CA GLN A 294 -29.13 -13.67 -23.32
C GLN A 294 -28.18 -14.53 -24.13
N PHE A 295 -28.67 -15.68 -24.61
CA PHE A 295 -27.93 -16.53 -25.54
C PHE A 295 -28.12 -16.03 -26.98
N ASP A 296 -27.88 -14.74 -27.22
CA ASP A 296 -27.98 -14.17 -28.57
C ASP A 296 -26.77 -14.64 -29.39
N ILE A 297 -26.97 -15.69 -30.19
CA ILE A 297 -26.00 -16.12 -31.19
C ILE A 297 -26.22 -15.27 -32.44
N ASP A 298 -25.30 -14.33 -32.67
CA ASP A 298 -25.19 -13.68 -33.97
C ASP A 298 -24.72 -14.75 -34.98
N ILE A 299 -25.58 -15.16 -35.91
CA ILE A 299 -25.24 -16.13 -36.99
C ILE A 299 -24.38 -15.43 -38.07
N SER A 300 -23.55 -14.47 -37.68
CA SER A 300 -22.58 -13.83 -38.57
C SER A 300 -21.24 -14.54 -38.42
N LYS A 301 -20.91 -15.38 -39.41
CA LYS A 301 -19.59 -16.06 -39.49
C LYS A 301 -18.48 -15.00 -39.34
N SER A 302 -17.63 -15.10 -38.31
CA SER A 302 -16.51 -14.19 -38.11
C SER A 302 -15.64 -14.16 -39.38
N ARG A 303 -15.41 -12.98 -39.96
CA ARG A 303 -14.51 -12.81 -41.11
C ARG A 303 -13.06 -12.87 -40.66
N ASN A 304 -12.20 -13.39 -41.52
CA ASN A 304 -10.77 -13.47 -41.24
C ASN A 304 -10.14 -12.07 -41.33
N ILE A 305 -9.13 -11.76 -40.52
CA ILE A 305 -8.41 -10.47 -40.58
C ILE A 305 -7.82 -10.21 -41.98
N SER A 306 -7.50 -11.28 -42.71
CA SER A 306 -7.05 -11.27 -44.10
C SER A 306 -8.08 -10.71 -45.09
N ASP A 307 -9.36 -10.67 -44.73
CA ASP A 307 -10.46 -10.15 -45.56
C ASP A 307 -10.72 -8.64 -45.34
N ILE A 308 -9.99 -8.00 -44.42
CA ILE A 308 -10.10 -6.57 -44.13
C ILE A 308 -9.34 -5.77 -45.19
N GLN A 309 -10.07 -5.19 -46.14
CA GLN A 309 -9.51 -4.26 -47.13
C GLN A 309 -9.44 -2.84 -46.56
N LEU A 310 -8.23 -2.33 -46.31
CA LEU A 310 -7.98 -0.96 -45.86
C LEU A 310 -8.04 0.04 -47.04
N GLN A 311 -8.99 0.98 -47.04
CA GLN A 311 -9.04 2.07 -48.01
C GLN A 311 -8.42 3.38 -47.49
N LEU A 312 -7.68 4.10 -48.35
CA LEU A 312 -7.22 5.48 -48.06
C LEU A 312 -8.42 6.41 -48.12
N SER A 313 -8.73 7.08 -47.01
CA SER A 313 -9.86 8.01 -46.97
C SER A 313 -9.47 9.43 -47.36
N HIS A 314 -8.42 9.98 -46.75
CA HIS A 314 -7.95 11.34 -46.99
C HIS A 314 -6.42 11.39 -46.94
N SER A 315 -5.81 12.46 -47.43
CA SER A 315 -4.39 12.75 -47.25
C SER A 315 -4.08 14.22 -47.47
N PHE A 316 -3.28 14.81 -46.59
CA PHE A 316 -2.91 16.22 -46.63
C PHE A 316 -1.45 16.41 -46.24
N GLN A 317 -0.82 17.44 -46.82
CA GLN A 317 0.55 17.82 -46.52
C GLN A 317 0.57 19.00 -45.55
N ILE A 318 1.35 18.89 -44.48
CA ILE A 318 1.62 19.98 -43.55
C ILE A 318 2.96 20.60 -43.92
N LYS A 319 3.02 21.93 -44.12
CA LYS A 319 4.26 22.69 -44.28
C LYS A 319 4.46 23.62 -43.09
N ARG A 320 5.61 23.53 -42.43
CA ARG A 320 6.07 24.51 -41.42
C ARG A 320 7.43 25.06 -41.81
N GLU A 321 7.73 26.25 -41.27
CA GLU A 321 9.01 26.93 -41.42
C GLU A 321 10.11 26.35 -40.51
N SER A 322 9.72 25.67 -39.42
CA SER A 322 10.63 25.06 -38.44
C SER A 322 10.67 23.54 -38.55
N ASP A 323 11.80 22.94 -38.15
CA ASP A 323 11.94 21.48 -38.03
C ASP A 323 10.91 20.92 -37.04
N ILE A 324 10.24 19.82 -37.41
CA ILE A 324 9.25 19.12 -36.58
C ILE A 324 9.73 17.69 -36.34
N TYR A 325 9.65 17.22 -35.09
CA TYR A 325 9.88 15.83 -34.74
C TYR A 325 8.64 15.23 -34.07
N ILE A 326 7.81 14.54 -34.85
CA ILE A 326 6.59 13.91 -34.33
C ILE A 326 6.91 12.56 -33.68
N SER A 327 6.68 12.48 -32.38
CA SER A 327 6.93 11.30 -31.54
C SER A 327 5.68 10.45 -31.30
N GLY A 328 4.49 11.06 -31.41
CA GLY A 328 3.19 10.40 -31.26
C GLY A 328 2.05 11.21 -31.87
N CYS A 329 0.91 10.57 -32.12
CA CYS A 329 -0.28 11.22 -32.64
C CYS A 329 -1.55 10.49 -32.19
N VAL A 330 -2.64 11.24 -32.04
CA VAL A 330 -3.96 10.69 -31.70
C VAL A 330 -5.08 11.43 -32.44
N ILE A 331 -6.19 10.74 -32.67
CA ILE A 331 -7.44 11.35 -33.15
C ILE A 331 -8.34 11.60 -31.95
N LEU A 332 -8.73 12.86 -31.75
CA LEU A 332 -9.68 13.25 -30.72
C LEU A 332 -11.11 12.82 -31.09
N PRO A 333 -12.03 12.69 -30.12
CA PRO A 333 -13.43 12.33 -30.38
C PRO A 333 -14.17 13.30 -31.32
N ASN A 334 -13.73 14.56 -31.39
CA ASN A 334 -14.25 15.56 -32.33
C ASN A 334 -13.73 15.37 -33.77
N GLY A 335 -12.80 14.44 -33.98
CA GLY A 335 -12.21 14.11 -35.27
C GLY A 335 -10.90 14.84 -35.59
N ASN A 336 -10.45 15.78 -34.75
CA ASN A 336 -9.19 16.50 -34.91
C ASN A 336 -8.00 15.61 -34.59
N LEU A 337 -6.85 15.95 -35.15
CA LEU A 337 -5.59 15.25 -34.96
C LEU A 337 -4.71 16.05 -34.00
N VAL A 338 -4.20 15.40 -32.97
CA VAL A 338 -3.20 16.01 -32.08
C VAL A 338 -1.88 15.25 -32.22
N MET A 339 -0.81 15.98 -32.49
CA MET A 339 0.52 15.42 -32.67
C MET A 339 1.45 15.91 -31.56
N ALA A 340 2.25 15.00 -31.02
CA ALA A 340 3.30 15.31 -30.06
C ALA A 340 4.57 15.75 -30.81
N ASN A 341 4.90 17.04 -30.73
CA ASN A 341 6.10 17.60 -31.32
C ASN A 341 7.24 17.68 -30.29
N ALA A 342 8.18 16.75 -30.41
CA ALA A 342 9.34 16.61 -29.53
C ALA A 342 10.55 17.43 -30.02
N THR A 343 10.33 18.69 -30.38
CA THR A 343 11.40 19.68 -30.66
C THR A 343 11.62 20.59 -29.45
N GLU A 344 12.54 21.56 -29.55
CA GLU A 344 12.89 22.47 -28.43
C GLU A 344 11.70 23.24 -27.85
N GLU A 345 10.66 23.47 -28.64
CA GLU A 345 9.47 24.23 -28.24
C GLU A 345 8.50 23.43 -27.34
N ASN A 346 8.65 22.10 -27.24
CA ASN A 346 7.83 21.21 -26.39
C ASN A 346 6.31 21.44 -26.57
N LEU A 347 5.79 21.13 -27.75
CA LEU A 347 4.42 21.45 -28.14
C LEU A 347 3.59 20.21 -28.46
N LEU A 348 2.29 20.25 -28.14
CA LEU A 348 1.30 19.49 -28.89
C LEU A 348 0.72 20.39 -29.98
N ILE A 349 0.51 19.83 -31.16
CA ILE A 349 -0.03 20.57 -32.30
C ILE A 349 -1.36 19.95 -32.71
N GLU A 350 -2.42 20.76 -32.68
CA GLU A 350 -3.76 20.35 -33.11
C GLU A 350 -3.98 20.72 -34.58
N TYR A 351 -4.43 19.75 -35.37
CA TYR A 351 -4.89 19.91 -36.75
C TYR A 351 -6.34 19.48 -36.88
N SER A 352 -7.08 20.11 -37.80
CA SER A 352 -8.38 19.63 -38.21
C SER A 352 -8.26 18.27 -38.93
N ASP A 353 -9.39 17.61 -39.15
CA ASP A 353 -9.44 16.40 -39.98
C ASP A 353 -9.17 16.63 -41.46
N THR A 354 -9.12 17.90 -41.88
CA THR A 354 -8.72 18.34 -43.22
C THR A 354 -7.24 18.73 -43.31
N GLY A 355 -6.52 18.76 -42.17
CA GLY A 355 -5.10 19.10 -42.09
C GLY A 355 -4.80 20.59 -41.89
N GLU A 356 -5.79 21.41 -41.56
CA GLU A 356 -5.59 22.80 -41.20
C GLU A 356 -5.03 22.91 -39.78
N HIS A 357 -4.03 23.76 -39.59
CA HIS A 357 -3.48 24.03 -38.25
C HIS A 357 -4.51 24.78 -37.41
N ILE A 358 -4.82 24.26 -36.22
CA ILE A 358 -5.77 24.87 -35.30
C ILE A 358 -5.03 25.70 -34.25
N ARG A 359 -4.09 25.07 -33.51
CA ARG A 359 -3.34 25.73 -32.44
C ARG A 359 -2.11 24.95 -32.01
N ASP A 360 -1.19 25.65 -31.35
CA ASP A 360 -0.05 25.08 -30.63
C ASP A 360 -0.33 25.13 -29.12
N ILE A 361 -0.09 24.01 -28.44
CA ILE A 361 -0.37 23.81 -27.03
C ILE A 361 0.95 23.57 -26.30
N GLN A 362 1.31 24.48 -25.40
CA GLN A 362 2.49 24.33 -24.57
C GLN A 362 2.28 23.21 -23.55
N VAL A 363 3.28 22.33 -23.44
CA VAL A 363 3.28 21.26 -22.45
C VAL A 363 4.51 21.30 -21.54
N SER A 364 4.42 20.58 -20.42
CA SER A 364 5.38 20.63 -19.31
C SER A 364 6.76 20.03 -19.60
N GLY A 365 7.00 19.51 -20.79
CA GLY A 365 8.26 18.89 -21.21
C GLY A 365 8.16 18.31 -22.61
N GLN A 366 9.21 17.63 -23.08
CA GLN A 366 9.27 17.06 -24.43
C GLN A 366 8.27 15.91 -24.60
N PRO A 367 7.15 16.11 -25.35
CA PRO A 367 6.09 15.13 -25.43
C PRO A 367 6.54 13.93 -26.28
N TYR A 368 6.30 12.71 -25.79
CA TYR A 368 6.81 11.48 -26.39
C TYR A 368 5.70 10.58 -26.94
N ALA A 369 4.68 10.27 -26.15
CA ALA A 369 3.50 9.56 -26.61
C ALA A 369 2.24 10.25 -26.12
N ILE A 370 1.17 10.14 -26.90
CA ILE A 370 -0.14 10.72 -26.64
C ILE A 370 -1.20 9.68 -26.94
N ASP A 371 -2.22 9.56 -26.09
CA ASP A 371 -3.36 8.67 -26.32
C ASP A 371 -4.65 9.23 -25.66
N VAL A 372 -5.80 8.72 -26.07
CA VAL A 372 -7.12 9.10 -25.54
C VAL A 372 -7.54 8.13 -24.43
N ILE A 373 -7.76 8.66 -23.23
CA ILE A 373 -8.23 7.87 -22.07
C ILE A 373 -9.75 7.64 -22.16
N ASP A 374 -10.51 8.69 -22.45
CA ASP A 374 -11.96 8.67 -22.55
C ASP A 374 -12.46 9.83 -23.45
N ARG A 375 -13.76 10.13 -23.44
CA ARG A 375 -14.34 11.15 -24.32
C ARG A 375 -13.79 12.56 -24.08
N ASP A 376 -13.30 12.85 -22.88
CA ASP A 376 -12.93 14.20 -22.48
C ASP A 376 -11.44 14.33 -22.15
N ARG A 377 -10.69 13.23 -22.04
CA ARG A 377 -9.30 13.25 -21.57
C ARG A 377 -8.31 12.56 -22.50
N ILE A 378 -7.15 13.18 -22.64
CA ILE A 378 -5.95 12.61 -23.25
C ILE A 378 -4.85 12.44 -22.21
N VAL A 379 -3.95 11.50 -22.45
CA VAL A 379 -2.74 11.30 -21.64
C VAL A 379 -1.52 11.61 -22.49
N VAL A 380 -0.56 12.30 -21.89
CA VAL A 380 0.73 12.63 -22.50
C VAL A 380 1.86 12.10 -21.62
N THR A 381 2.79 11.38 -22.26
CA THR A 381 4.08 11.02 -21.65
C THR A 381 5.16 11.96 -22.16
N TYR A 382 6.18 12.16 -21.33
CA TYR A 382 7.32 13.01 -21.65
C TYR A 382 8.61 12.21 -21.59
N GLY A 383 9.50 12.40 -22.56
CA GLY A 383 10.65 11.51 -22.80
C GLY A 383 11.57 11.32 -21.59
N ASP A 384 11.79 12.37 -20.81
CA ASP A 384 12.69 12.38 -19.64
C ASP A 384 11.99 12.56 -18.28
N ALA A 385 10.66 12.61 -18.27
CA ALA A 385 9.91 12.89 -17.06
C ALA A 385 9.62 11.62 -16.23
N THR A 386 9.62 11.80 -14.91
CA THR A 386 9.05 10.83 -13.96
C THR A 386 7.58 11.13 -13.69
N PHE A 387 6.83 11.62 -14.69
CA PHE A 387 5.40 11.87 -14.57
C PHE A 387 4.69 11.73 -15.91
N ILE A 388 3.38 11.51 -15.86
CA ILE A 388 2.45 11.65 -16.98
C ILE A 388 1.44 12.74 -16.66
N GLU A 389 0.90 13.37 -17.70
CA GLU A 389 -0.16 14.36 -17.56
C GLU A 389 -1.44 13.88 -18.22
N ILE A 390 -2.55 14.05 -17.51
CA ILE A 390 -3.90 13.90 -18.03
C ILE A 390 -4.40 15.29 -18.34
N ILE A 391 -4.74 15.50 -19.60
CA ILE A 391 -5.11 16.79 -20.17
C ILE A 391 -6.53 16.68 -20.70
N HIS A 392 -7.34 17.72 -20.47
CA HIS A 392 -8.68 17.79 -21.05
C HIS A 392 -8.58 17.97 -22.58
N SER A 393 -9.22 17.11 -23.35
CA SER A 393 -9.17 17.02 -24.82
C SER A 393 -9.55 18.30 -25.57
N ASN A 394 -10.55 19.06 -25.10
CA ASN A 394 -10.97 20.31 -25.75
C ASN A 394 -10.22 21.56 -25.26
N THR A 395 -9.98 21.70 -23.95
CA THR A 395 -9.37 22.91 -23.37
C THR A 395 -7.86 22.84 -23.29
N PHE A 396 -7.29 21.64 -23.41
CA PHE A 396 -5.87 21.34 -23.21
C PHE A 396 -5.32 21.76 -21.84
N ASN A 397 -6.19 21.95 -20.85
CA ASN A 397 -5.79 22.19 -19.47
C ASN A 397 -5.33 20.88 -18.82
N VAL A 398 -4.21 20.94 -18.08
CA VAL A 398 -3.73 19.82 -17.27
C VAL A 398 -4.69 19.61 -16.11
N GLU A 399 -5.42 18.49 -16.12
CA GLU A 399 -6.35 18.12 -15.05
C GLU A 399 -5.64 17.37 -13.92
N MET A 400 -4.64 16.56 -14.27
CA MET A 400 -3.93 15.73 -13.31
C MET A 400 -2.50 15.47 -13.77
N LYS A 401 -1.58 15.45 -12.81
CA LYS A 401 -0.18 15.08 -13.00
C LYS A 401 0.16 13.90 -12.09
N ILE A 402 0.53 12.77 -12.67
CA ILE A 402 0.78 11.53 -11.94
C ILE A 402 2.27 11.26 -11.93
N SER A 403 2.90 11.26 -10.75
CA SER A 403 4.31 10.92 -10.58
C SER A 403 4.54 9.40 -10.70
N LEU A 404 5.57 9.02 -11.44
CA LEU A 404 6.04 7.67 -11.66
C LEU A 404 7.32 7.41 -10.85
N GLN A 405 7.46 6.21 -10.30
CA GLN A 405 8.62 5.86 -9.47
C GLN A 405 9.92 5.59 -10.25
N LYS A 406 9.86 5.49 -11.59
CA LYS A 406 11.02 5.32 -12.48
C LYS A 406 10.76 6.03 -13.80
N LYS A 407 11.83 6.49 -14.48
CA LYS A 407 11.76 6.97 -15.87
C LYS A 407 11.23 5.85 -16.77
N LYS A 408 10.22 6.12 -17.59
CA LYS A 408 9.70 5.19 -18.60
C LYS A 408 9.56 5.90 -19.95
N LEU A 409 10.33 5.45 -20.94
CA LEU A 409 10.04 5.69 -22.36
C LEU A 409 8.95 4.70 -22.75
N GLY A 410 7.68 5.07 -22.53
CA GLY A 410 6.54 4.20 -22.80
C GLY A 410 5.78 4.63 -24.05
N SER A 411 5.52 3.69 -24.95
CA SER A 411 4.42 3.78 -25.91
C SER A 411 3.09 3.56 -25.19
N ILE A 412 2.12 4.44 -25.41
CA ILE A 412 0.74 4.24 -24.96
C ILE A 412 -0.02 3.69 -26.17
N SER A 413 -0.80 2.62 -25.99
CA SER A 413 -1.59 2.06 -27.08
C SER A 413 -2.97 1.63 -26.60
N ARG A 414 -3.99 2.15 -27.26
CA ARG A 414 -5.35 1.61 -27.29
C ARG A 414 -5.66 1.10 -28.70
N GLY A 415 -6.25 -0.09 -28.80
CA GLY A 415 -6.58 -0.71 -30.09
C GLY A 415 -7.72 -0.04 -30.83
N TRP A 416 -7.81 -0.37 -32.13
CA TRP A 416 -8.86 -0.15 -33.15
C TRP A 416 -8.68 0.94 -34.22
N GLU A 417 -7.62 1.76 -34.19
CA GLU A 417 -7.19 2.58 -35.34
C GLU A 417 -5.65 2.61 -35.45
N THR A 418 -5.08 2.43 -36.64
CA THR A 418 -3.61 2.38 -36.85
C THR A 418 -3.13 3.55 -37.69
N LEU A 419 -2.32 4.44 -37.10
CA LEU A 419 -1.58 5.51 -37.78
C LEU A 419 -0.13 5.06 -38.05
N ARG A 420 0.36 5.17 -39.29
CA ARG A 420 1.77 4.88 -39.65
C ARG A 420 2.45 6.14 -40.18
N SER A 421 3.58 6.52 -39.58
CA SER A 421 4.57 7.44 -40.18
C SER A 421 5.77 6.64 -40.70
N THR A 422 6.40 7.09 -41.79
CA THR A 422 7.65 6.50 -42.31
C THR A 422 8.77 7.54 -42.24
N ARG A 423 9.92 7.17 -41.65
CA ARG A 423 11.16 7.97 -41.68
C ARG A 423 11.83 7.87 -43.05
N GLY A 424 12.29 8.99 -43.58
CA GLY A 424 13.26 9.04 -44.66
C GLY A 424 14.00 10.38 -44.66
N GLN A 425 15.33 10.36 -44.63
CA GLN A 425 16.14 11.47 -45.13
C GLN A 425 15.91 11.56 -46.64
N CYS A 426 15.33 12.66 -47.15
CA CYS A 426 15.71 13.33 -48.40
C CYS A 426 14.70 14.43 -48.79
N THR A 427 15.26 15.62 -49.05
CA THR A 427 14.84 16.70 -49.96
C THR A 427 13.39 16.70 -50.48
N SER A 428 12.56 17.59 -49.91
CA SER A 428 11.32 18.18 -50.48
C SER A 428 10.04 17.32 -50.46
N PRO A 429 8.86 17.92 -50.18
CA PRO A 429 7.99 17.43 -49.12
C PRO A 429 6.70 16.76 -49.62
N GLY A 430 6.24 15.77 -48.85
CA GLY A 430 4.85 15.34 -48.91
C GLY A 430 4.46 14.30 -47.89
N PHE A 431 3.50 14.64 -47.04
CA PHE A 431 2.88 13.73 -46.08
C PHE A 431 1.44 13.39 -46.50
N ILE A 432 0.98 12.18 -46.20
CA ILE A 432 -0.32 11.63 -46.60
C ILE A 432 -0.96 10.95 -45.37
N TRP A 433 -2.16 11.36 -44.94
CA TRP A 433 -2.82 10.89 -43.70
C TRP A 433 -4.32 10.57 -43.82
N LYS A 434 -4.70 9.32 -43.45
CA LYS A 434 -6.03 8.67 -43.57
C LYS A 434 -6.96 8.87 -42.36
N LYS A 435 -8.28 9.05 -42.58
CA LYS A 435 -9.35 9.04 -41.56
C LYS A 435 -10.50 8.06 -41.88
N HIS A 436 -10.84 7.08 -41.04
CA HIS A 436 -11.94 6.14 -41.34
C HIS A 436 -13.30 6.60 -40.78
N LYS A 437 -14.40 6.21 -41.44
CA LYS A 437 -15.78 6.43 -40.97
C LYS A 437 -16.57 5.13 -41.19
N HIS A 438 -17.08 4.54 -40.11
CA HIS A 438 -18.06 3.46 -40.18
C HIS A 438 -19.34 3.80 -39.43
N ASN A 439 -20.43 3.24 -39.96
CA ASN A 439 -21.81 3.56 -39.65
C ASN A 439 -22.25 2.96 -38.31
N LYS A 440 -23.15 3.67 -37.63
CA LYS A 440 -23.76 3.29 -36.34
C LYS A 440 -24.27 1.84 -36.35
N ASN A 441 -23.70 1.03 -35.48
CA ASN A 441 -24.36 0.01 -34.64
C ASN A 441 -23.39 -1.15 -34.38
N SER A 442 -22.59 -1.02 -33.33
CA SER A 442 -22.12 -2.14 -32.51
C SER A 442 -21.21 -1.62 -31.40
N ILE A 443 -21.61 -1.96 -30.18
CA ILE A 443 -20.87 -1.94 -28.92
C ILE A 443 -20.13 -3.30 -28.92
N LEU A 444 -18.80 -3.39 -28.80
CA LEU A 444 -17.98 -3.37 -27.57
C LEU A 444 -16.50 -3.29 -27.98
#